data_AF-A0A7W4GQ77-F1
#
_entry.id   AF-A0A7W4GQ77-F1
#
_cell.length_a   1.000
_cell.length_b   1.000
_cell.length_c   1.000
_cell.angle_alpha   90.00
_cell.angle_beta   90.00
_cell.angle_gamma   90.00
#
_symmetry.space_group_name_H-M   'P 1'
#
loop_
_entity.id
_entity.type
_entity.pdbx_description
1 polymer ?
#
loop_
_entity_poly.entity_id
_entity_poly.type
_entity_poly.pdbx_seq_one_letter_code
_entity_poly.pdbx_strand_id
1 'polypeptide(L)'
;MSGTRSPSRMEPATKRNLLRLGLILSPFVWGAVAINLFMLGLIAASVGWPNLSPIATLIVAVPLAVPATWLATRWVGGLLDEAER
;
A
#
# COMPACT_ATOMS: atom_id res chain seq x y z
N MET A 1 -44.11 -9.39 -26.18
CA MET A 1 -43.53 -8.14 -26.74
C MET A 1 -43.28 -7.17 -25.59
N SER A 2 -42.20 -6.38 -25.67
CA SER A 2 -41.73 -5.37 -24.70
C SER A 2 -41.26 -5.94 -23.35
N GLY A 3 -39.98 -5.90 -22.97
CA GLY A 3 -38.92 -4.98 -23.36
C GLY A 3 -38.88 -3.77 -22.44
N THR A 4 -38.43 -3.96 -21.20
CA THR A 4 -37.97 -2.86 -20.33
C THR A 4 -36.67 -3.28 -19.65
N ARG A 5 -35.57 -3.26 -20.42
CA ARG A 5 -34.24 -3.11 -19.83
C ARG A 5 -34.23 -1.78 -19.10
N SER A 6 -34.15 -1.84 -17.78
CA SER A 6 -33.87 -0.69 -16.93
C SER A 6 -32.51 -0.12 -17.34
N PRO A 7 -32.40 1.15 -17.76
CA PRO A 7 -31.10 1.77 -17.90
C PRO A 7 -30.67 2.15 -16.47
N SER A 8 -29.97 1.25 -15.78
CA SER A 8 -29.18 1.68 -14.63
C SER A 8 -28.19 2.69 -15.21
N ARG A 9 -28.37 3.94 -14.80
CA ARG A 9 -27.49 5.04 -15.16
C ARG A 9 -26.17 4.71 -14.49
N MET A 10 -25.25 4.06 -15.20
CA MET A 10 -23.87 3.96 -14.76
C MET A 10 -23.40 5.40 -14.56
N GLU A 11 -23.33 5.82 -13.30
CA GLU A 11 -22.60 7.02 -12.92
C GLU A 11 -21.20 6.88 -13.52
N PRO A 12 -20.64 7.97 -14.07
CA PRO A 12 -19.32 7.87 -14.71
C PRO A 12 -18.35 7.31 -13.68
N ALA A 13 -17.70 6.19 -14.01
CA ALA A 13 -16.67 5.58 -13.17
C ALA A 13 -15.71 6.69 -12.75
N THR A 14 -15.79 7.09 -11.48
CA THR A 14 -15.01 8.20 -10.97
C THR A 14 -13.56 7.78 -11.10
N LYS A 15 -12.80 8.37 -12.03
CA LYS A 15 -11.38 8.03 -12.22
C LYS A 15 -10.68 8.16 -10.87
N ARG A 16 -10.28 7.02 -10.30
CA ARG A 16 -9.65 6.94 -8.99
C ARG A 16 -8.30 7.68 -9.02
N ASN A 17 -8.14 8.63 -8.11
CA ASN A 17 -6.88 9.36 -7.98
C ASN A 17 -5.88 8.52 -7.17
N LEU A 18 -4.94 7.87 -7.87
CA LEU A 18 -3.90 7.04 -7.27
C LEU A 18 -3.00 7.81 -6.29
N LEU A 19 -2.76 9.09 -6.52
CA LEU A 19 -1.97 9.91 -5.57
C LEU A 19 -2.71 10.07 -4.25
N ARG A 20 -4.02 10.33 -4.31
CA ARG A 20 -4.85 10.43 -3.09
C ARG A 20 -4.91 9.10 -2.35
N LEU A 21 -5.09 7.99 -3.07
CA LEU A 21 -5.07 6.64 -2.46
C LEU A 21 -3.71 6.36 -1.81
N GLY A 22 -2.61 6.63 -2.51
CA GLY A 22 -1.26 6.41 -1.97
C GLY A 22 -0.96 7.25 -0.74
N LEU A 23 -1.42 8.51 -0.69
CA LEU A 23 -1.30 9.35 0.51
C LEU A 23 -2.07 8.76 1.70
N ILE A 24 -3.29 8.27 1.48
CA ILE A 24 -4.09 7.62 2.53
C ILE A 24 -3.41 6.33 3.04
N LEU A 25 -2.83 5.54 2.14
CA LEU A 25 -2.14 4.29 2.50
C LEU A 25 -0.77 4.52 3.13
N SER A 26 -0.13 5.65 2.84
CA SER A 26 1.26 5.93 3.23
C SER A 26 1.57 5.71 4.71
N PRO A 27 0.81 6.19 5.72
CA PRO A 27 1.17 5.95 7.13
C PRO A 27 1.20 4.46 7.48
N PHE A 28 0.30 3.66 6.91
CA PHE A 28 0.24 2.22 7.15
C PHE A 28 1.39 1.49 6.46
N VAL A 29 1.68 1.83 5.21
CA VAL A 29 2.76 1.20 4.45
C VAL A 29 4.11 1.54 5.07
N TRP A 30 4.33 2.80 5.46
CA TRP A 30 5.56 3.24 6.09
C TRP A 30 5.77 2.58 7.45
N GLY A 31 4.72 2.52 8.28
CA GLY A 31 4.74 1.80 9.55
C GLY A 31 5.07 0.32 9.36
N ALA A 32 4.43 -0.34 8.39
CA ALA A 32 4.70 -1.74 8.07
C ALA A 32 6.15 -1.94 7.63
N VAL A 33 6.67 -1.12 6.72
CA VAL A 33 8.07 -1.23 6.27
C VAL A 33 9.05 -1.05 7.42
N ALA A 34 8.87 -0.02 8.25
CA ALA A 34 9.76 0.26 9.37
C ALA A 34 9.75 -0.86 10.42
N ILE A 35 8.57 -1.35 10.81
CA ILE A 35 8.43 -2.43 11.80
C ILE A 35 9.05 -3.72 11.26
N ASN A 36 8.75 -4.11 10.02
CA ASN A 36 9.32 -5.32 9.43
C ASN A 36 10.84 -5.22 9.28
N LEU A 37 11.37 -4.06 8.91
CA LEU A 37 12.81 -3.84 8.83
C LEU A 37 13.47 -3.91 10.22
N PHE A 38 12.84 -3.36 11.25
CA PHE A 38 13.32 -3.47 12.62
C PHE A 38 13.36 -4.92 13.09
N MET A 39 12.26 -5.65 12.88
CA MET A 39 12.16 -7.06 13.23
C MET A 39 13.18 -7.91 12.46
N LEU A 40 13.41 -7.61 11.19
CA LEU A 40 14.47 -8.25 10.41
C LEU A 40 15.85 -7.97 11.02
N GLY A 41 16.10 -6.75 11.49
CA GLY A 41 17.32 -6.40 12.23
C GLY A 41 17.50 -7.21 13.52
N LEU A 42 16.42 -7.44 14.28
CA LEU A 42 16.45 -8.28 15.48
C LEU A 42 16.70 -9.77 15.14
N ILE A 43 16.12 -10.27 14.05
CA ILE A 43 16.38 -11.63 13.56
C ILE A 43 17.83 -11.76 13.08
N ALA A 44 18.35 -10.77 12.35
CA ALA A 44 19.75 -10.77 11.94
C ALA A 44 20.68 -10.77 13.17
N ALA A 45 20.34 -9.99 14.20
CA ALA A 45 21.09 -9.98 15.45
C ALA A 45 21.11 -11.34 16.16
N SER A 46 20.01 -12.11 16.10
CA SER A 46 19.95 -13.44 16.72
C SER A 46 20.87 -14.47 16.05
N VAL A 47 21.27 -14.25 14.79
CA VAL A 47 22.23 -15.09 14.05
C VAL A 47 23.64 -14.50 14.02
N GLY A 48 23.94 -13.52 14.88
CA GLY A 48 25.28 -12.97 15.09
C GLY A 48 25.64 -11.75 14.25
N TRP A 49 24.69 -11.15 13.52
CA TRP A 49 24.92 -9.89 12.81
C TRP A 49 24.79 -8.68 13.75
N PRO A 50 25.33 -7.51 13.39
CA PRO A 50 25.08 -6.29 14.14
C PRO A 50 23.59 -5.93 14.18
N ASN A 51 23.12 -5.50 15.35
CA ASN A 51 21.73 -5.05 15.50
C ASN A 51 21.49 -3.69 14.80
N LEU A 52 20.33 -3.55 14.17
CA LEU A 52 19.89 -2.29 13.55
C LEU A 52 19.24 -1.39 14.62
N SER A 53 19.79 -0.19 14.85
CA SER A 53 19.20 0.74 15.82
C SER A 53 17.83 1.25 15.35
N PRO A 54 16.93 1.69 16.25
CA PRO A 54 15.63 2.25 15.86
C PRO A 54 15.76 3.42 14.87
N ILE A 55 16.73 4.31 15.09
CA ILE A 55 16.96 5.47 14.20
C ILE A 55 17.52 5.02 12.84
N ALA A 56 18.49 4.11 12.82
CA ALA A 56 19.03 3.57 11.57
C ALA A 56 17.94 2.86 10.75
N THR A 57 17.05 2.13 11.43
CA THR A 57 15.89 1.48 10.80
C THR A 57 15.00 2.51 10.12
N LEU A 58 14.64 3.60 10.79
CA LEU A 58 13.80 4.63 10.20
C LEU A 58 14.45 5.26 8.96
N ILE A 59 15.76 5.55 9.01
CA ILE A 59 16.50 6.11 7.87
C ILE A 59 16.45 5.16 6.67
N VAL A 60 16.71 3.87 6.88
CA VAL A 60 16.71 2.86 5.82
C VAL A 60 15.28 2.55 5.33
N ALA A 61 14.27 2.69 6.19
CA ALA A 61 12.88 2.48 5.82
C ALA A 61 12.36 3.53 4.83
N VAL A 62 12.81 4.79 4.90
CA VAL A 62 12.36 5.88 4.01
C VAL A 62 12.49 5.53 2.52
N PRO A 63 13.67 5.17 1.98
CA PRO A 63 13.80 4.83 0.56
C PRO A 63 13.02 3.55 0.17
N LEU A 64 12.73 2.66 1.11
CA LEU A 64 11.95 1.44 0.88
C LEU A 64 10.44 1.71 0.91
N ALA A 65 10.00 2.66 1.72
CA ALA A 65 8.59 2.97 1.92
C ALA A 65 7.95 3.62 0.68
N VAL A 66 8.72 4.37 -0.11
CA VAL A 66 8.25 4.98 -1.37
C VAL A 66 7.82 3.93 -2.41
N PRO A 67 8.68 3.00 -2.86
CA PRO A 67 8.27 1.96 -3.80
C PRO A 67 7.23 1.01 -3.20
N ALA A 68 7.29 0.72 -1.90
CA ALA A 68 6.26 -0.06 -1.21
C ALA A 68 4.88 0.63 -1.26
N THR A 69 4.83 1.95 -1.06
CA THR A 69 3.58 2.73 -1.13
C THR A 69 3.01 2.70 -2.54
N TRP A 70 3.85 2.82 -3.57
CA TRP A 70 3.43 2.71 -4.96
C TRP A 70 2.85 1.31 -5.28
N LEU A 71 3.53 0.25 -4.87
CA LEU A 71 3.07 -1.14 -5.06
C LEU A 71 1.73 -1.36 -4.35
N ALA A 72 1.61 -0.96 -3.09
CA ALA A 72 0.39 -1.08 -2.30
C ALA A 72 -0.77 -0.30 -2.95
N THR A 73 -0.51 0.92 -3.42
CA THR A 73 -1.50 1.76 -4.11
C THR A 73 -2.03 1.09 -5.37
N ARG A 74 -1.12 0.52 -6.19
CA ARG A 74 -1.51 -0.18 -7.41
C ARG A 74 -2.30 -1.45 -7.11
N TRP A 75 -1.88 -2.22 -6.10
CA TRP A 75 -2.55 -3.45 -5.70
C TRP A 75 -3.95 -3.19 -5.12
N VAL A 76 -4.07 -2.29 -4.14
CA VAL A 76 -5.36 -1.89 -3.57
C VAL A 76 -6.25 -1.24 -4.63
N GLY A 77 -5.70 -0.40 -5.50
CA GLY A 77 -6.43 0.17 -6.62
C GLY A 77 -7.07 -0.90 -7.52
N GLY A 78 -6.30 -1.92 -7.90
CA GLY A 78 -6.84 -3.03 -8.69
C GLY A 78 -7.91 -3.86 -7.97
N LEU A 79 -7.79 -4.06 -6.65
CA LEU A 79 -8.82 -4.74 -5.86
C LEU A 79 -10.13 -3.94 -5.82
N LEU A 80 -10.04 -2.62 -5.71
CA LEU A 80 -11.22 -1.75 -5.73
C LEU A 80 -11.88 -1.75 -7.12
N ASP A 81 -11.09 -1.72 -8.17
CA ASP A 81 -11.60 -1.77 -9.55
C ASP A 81 -12.30 -3.11 -9.85
N GLU A 82 -11.82 -4.23 -9.27
CA GLU A 82 -12.50 -5.53 -9.38
C GLU A 82 -13.78 -5.59 -8.54
N ALA A 83 -13.83 -4.91 -7.39
CA ALA A 83 -15.02 -4.85 -6.54
C ALA A 83 -16.14 -3.96 -7.12
N GLU A 84 -15.80 -3.02 -8.01
CA GLU A 84 -16.74 -2.13 -8.70
C GLU A 84 -17.34 -2.76 -9.98
N ARG A 85 -16.77 -3.87 -10.46
CA ARG A 85 -17.26 -4.62 -11.63
C ARG A 85 -18.42 -5.54 -11.28
#